data_AF-A0A0C2FPX1-F1
#
_entry.id   AF-A0A0C2FPX1-F1
#
_cell.length_a   1.000
_cell.length_b   1.000
_cell.length_c   1.000
_cell.angle_alpha   90.00
_cell.angle_beta   90.00
_cell.angle_gamma   90.00
#
_symmetry.space_group_name_H-M   'P 1'
#
loop_
_entity.id
_entity.type
_entity.pdbx_description
1 polymer ?
#
loop_
_entity_poly.entity_id
_entity_poly.type
_entity_poly.pdbx_seq_one_letter_code
_entity_poly.pdbx_strand_id
1 'polypeptide(L)'
;AITNKITGTTDGQVEAWDHRDKSRVGVLDCVYSLNGSSGNVEITALSFRDALRLGVGTSTGQVLLYDIRSSKPLIVKDHINELPIKKIDFVIRESENLVLSMDSRVLKMWSENEGKPFAAIETENGLNDFCRYPNSGKVLRRSCLDSSSRSGLIFFANEAPRMQQFFIPALGPAPKWCSYLEAITEELEENQSAAVYDDYKFVTKEELDSLSLSHLIGSSVLRAYMHGYFVDRRLYEKAQLITQPFAYEKYKDRKIRDLLHEERENKIIKAKVESTQMKVNKELAVRLQEEAATQVNAASSAKKKKNDKKKAMSASAILEDDRFKRLFNDEDFEVDHDSEQFKRSVLAQQKEKSVKTIDYAEDDDLVDEFKYAIFTAR
;
A
#
# COMPACT_ATOMS: atom_id res chain seq x y z
N ALA A 1 -10.05 -41.65 -28.25
CA ALA A 1 -8.64 -41.62 -27.84
C ALA A 1 -7.88 -42.66 -28.64
N ILE A 2 -7.42 -42.27 -29.82
CA ILE A 2 -6.47 -43.08 -30.60
C ILE A 2 -5.12 -42.76 -29.96
N THR A 3 -4.68 -43.59 -29.02
CA THR A 3 -3.34 -43.45 -28.43
C THR A 3 -2.33 -44.04 -29.41
N ASN A 4 -2.02 -43.28 -30.46
CA ASN A 4 -0.85 -43.56 -31.28
C ASN A 4 0.38 -43.34 -30.39
N LYS A 5 1.25 -44.34 -30.29
CA LYS A 5 2.53 -44.20 -29.61
C LYS A 5 3.49 -43.58 -30.60
N ILE A 6 4.15 -42.50 -30.19
CA ILE A 6 5.24 -41.90 -30.96
C ILE A 6 6.53 -42.12 -30.20
N THR A 7 7.57 -42.55 -30.90
CA THR A 7 8.90 -42.79 -30.37
C THR A 7 9.94 -42.05 -31.21
N GLY A 8 10.88 -41.39 -30.54
CA GLY A 8 12.05 -40.81 -31.18
C GLY A 8 13.19 -41.82 -31.20
N THR A 9 13.91 -41.92 -32.31
CA THR A 9 15.10 -42.75 -32.44
C THR A 9 16.37 -41.92 -32.34
N THR A 10 17.49 -42.60 -32.11
CA THR A 10 18.85 -42.02 -32.14
C THR A 10 19.25 -41.56 -33.54
N ASP A 11 18.56 -42.05 -34.57
CA ASP A 11 18.86 -41.74 -35.98
C ASP A 11 18.09 -40.52 -36.49
N GLY A 12 17.44 -39.76 -35.59
CA GLY A 12 16.71 -38.54 -35.95
C GLY A 12 15.38 -38.81 -36.63
N GLN A 13 14.82 -40.01 -36.44
CA GLN A 13 13.53 -40.42 -36.99
C GLN A 13 12.46 -40.50 -35.90
N VAL A 14 11.28 -39.99 -36.21
CA VAL A 14 10.09 -40.13 -35.39
C VAL A 14 9.24 -41.26 -35.97
N GLU A 15 9.05 -42.32 -35.19
CA GLU A 15 8.20 -43.44 -35.58
C GLU A 15 6.82 -43.34 -34.91
N ALA A 16 5.78 -43.50 -35.72
CA ALA A 16 4.40 -43.57 -35.26
C ALA A 16 3.91 -45.03 -35.29
N TRP A 17 3.48 -45.51 -34.13
CA TRP A 17 3.00 -46.86 -33.90
C TRP A 17 1.51 -46.84 -33.52
N ASP A 18 0.69 -47.62 -34.22
CA ASP A 18 -0.70 -47.82 -33.81
C ASP A 18 -0.76 -48.95 -32.78
N HIS A 19 -1.41 -48.67 -31.65
CA HIS A 19 -1.60 -49.66 -30.60
C HIS A 19 -2.52 -50.82 -31.04
N ARG A 20 -3.48 -50.56 -31.93
CA ARG A 20 -4.45 -51.56 -32.39
C ARG A 20 -3.79 -52.60 -33.29
N ASP A 21 -3.03 -52.12 -34.26
CA ASP A 21 -2.41 -52.97 -35.27
C ASP A 21 -1.03 -53.49 -34.83
N LYS A 22 -0.48 -52.94 -33.74
CA LYS A 22 0.88 -53.21 -33.21
C LYS A 22 1.97 -53.10 -34.27
N SER A 23 1.70 -52.32 -35.31
CA SER A 23 2.56 -52.13 -36.47
C SER A 23 2.99 -50.66 -36.53
N ARG A 24 4.13 -50.43 -37.19
CA ARG A 24 4.64 -49.10 -37.49
C ARG A 24 3.84 -48.52 -38.66
N VAL A 25 3.12 -47.43 -38.41
CA VAL A 25 2.24 -46.78 -39.39
C VAL A 25 2.98 -45.74 -40.23
N GLY A 26 3.96 -45.06 -39.63
CA GLY A 26 4.71 -44.02 -40.33
C GLY A 26 6.07 -43.78 -39.72
N VAL A 27 6.98 -43.28 -40.56
CA VAL A 27 8.30 -42.79 -40.17
C VAL A 27 8.42 -41.36 -40.71
N LEU A 28 8.76 -40.44 -39.83
CA LEU A 28 9.06 -39.06 -40.17
C LEU A 28 10.55 -38.83 -39.96
N ASP A 29 11.24 -38.50 -41.04
CA ASP A 29 12.66 -38.14 -41.00
C ASP A 29 12.80 -36.64 -40.70
N CYS A 30 13.30 -36.32 -39.52
CA CYS A 30 13.52 -34.94 -39.10
C CYS A 30 14.85 -34.38 -39.60
N VAL A 31 15.81 -35.24 -39.96
CA VAL A 31 17.17 -34.86 -40.38
C VAL A 31 17.13 -34.08 -41.70
N TYR A 32 16.25 -34.47 -42.62
CA TYR A 32 16.09 -33.80 -43.92
C TYR A 32 15.69 -32.32 -43.80
N SER A 33 15.02 -31.94 -42.72
CA SER A 33 14.55 -30.57 -42.51
C SER A 33 15.59 -29.67 -41.84
N LEU A 34 16.66 -30.25 -41.34
CA LEU A 34 17.75 -29.58 -40.64
C LEU A 34 18.90 -29.39 -41.63
N ASN A 35 18.79 -28.35 -42.46
CA ASN A 35 19.83 -28.00 -43.43
C ASN A 35 21.17 -27.75 -42.71
N GLY A 36 22.11 -28.70 -42.77
CA GLY A 36 23.51 -28.48 -42.44
C GLY A 36 24.05 -29.14 -41.17
N SER A 37 23.27 -29.93 -40.44
CA SER A 37 23.77 -30.66 -39.27
C SER A 37 24.45 -31.97 -39.69
N SER A 38 25.76 -31.93 -39.97
CA SER A 38 26.59 -33.09 -40.33
C SER A 38 26.92 -34.03 -39.15
N GLY A 39 26.03 -34.11 -38.18
CA GLY A 39 26.18 -34.92 -36.97
C GLY A 39 24.95 -35.81 -36.77
N ASN A 40 25.11 -36.89 -35.99
CA ASN A 40 23.99 -37.76 -35.62
C ASN A 40 23.00 -36.95 -34.77
N VAL A 41 21.89 -36.53 -35.38
CA VAL A 41 20.80 -35.82 -34.69
C VAL A 41 19.91 -36.88 -34.05
N GLU A 42 19.82 -36.89 -32.72
CA GLU A 42 18.88 -37.74 -31.99
C GLU A 42 17.66 -36.92 -31.57
N ILE A 43 16.53 -37.60 -31.42
CA ILE A 43 15.30 -36.98 -30.91
C ILE A 43 15.22 -37.21 -29.40
N THR A 44 15.29 -36.12 -28.65
CA THR A 44 15.36 -36.14 -27.18
C THR A 44 14.01 -35.87 -26.53
N ALA A 45 13.16 -35.06 -27.18
CA ALA A 45 11.87 -34.66 -26.63
C ALA A 45 10.75 -34.77 -27.68
N LEU A 46 9.60 -35.27 -27.25
CA LEU A 46 8.39 -35.35 -28.04
C LEU A 46 7.20 -34.90 -27.21
N SER A 47 6.36 -34.04 -27.77
CA SER A 47 5.18 -33.54 -27.08
C SER A 47 4.06 -33.26 -28.05
N PHE A 48 2.83 -33.61 -27.66
CA PHE A 48 1.63 -33.32 -28.43
C PHE A 48 0.87 -32.19 -27.77
N ARG A 49 0.50 -31.18 -28.57
CA ARG A 49 -0.47 -30.17 -28.14
C ARG A 49 -1.89 -30.72 -28.21
N ASP A 50 -2.18 -31.32 -29.36
CA ASP A 50 -3.48 -31.87 -29.74
C ASP A 50 -3.24 -33.08 -30.66
N ALA A 51 -4.29 -33.72 -31.16
CA ALA A 51 -4.18 -34.86 -32.05
C ALA A 51 -3.41 -34.56 -33.36
N LEU A 52 -3.30 -33.29 -33.76
CA LEU A 52 -2.70 -32.90 -35.04
C LEU A 52 -1.29 -32.31 -34.92
N ARG A 53 -0.96 -31.64 -33.82
CA ARG A 53 0.29 -30.87 -33.71
C ARG A 53 1.29 -31.56 -32.78
N LEU A 54 2.47 -31.79 -33.33
CA LEU A 54 3.57 -32.51 -32.71
C LEU A 54 4.78 -31.58 -32.61
N GLY A 55 5.34 -31.45 -31.40
CA GLY A 55 6.64 -30.83 -31.17
C GLY A 55 7.71 -31.89 -31.04
N VAL A 56 8.79 -31.73 -31.80
CA VAL A 56 9.98 -32.59 -31.81
C VAL A 56 11.17 -31.75 -31.38
N GLY A 57 11.90 -32.22 -30.37
CA GLY A 57 13.14 -31.62 -29.90
C GLY A 57 14.32 -32.52 -30.23
N THR A 58 15.41 -31.92 -30.71
CA THR A 58 16.63 -32.63 -31.08
C THR A 58 17.73 -32.45 -30.04
N SER A 59 18.76 -33.30 -30.11
CA SER A 59 19.99 -33.13 -29.33
C SER A 59 20.80 -31.89 -29.70
N THR A 60 20.64 -31.40 -30.93
CA THR A 60 21.34 -30.21 -31.44
C THR A 60 20.75 -28.90 -30.92
N GLY A 61 19.69 -28.93 -30.11
CA GLY A 61 19.03 -27.73 -29.59
C GLY A 61 18.00 -27.12 -30.54
N GLN A 62 17.54 -27.89 -31.52
CA GLN A 62 16.53 -27.46 -32.47
C GLN A 62 15.17 -28.05 -32.11
N VAL A 63 14.14 -27.23 -32.26
CA VAL A 63 12.75 -27.59 -32.03
C VAL A 63 12.00 -27.48 -33.34
N LEU A 64 11.39 -28.58 -33.76
CA LEU A 64 10.60 -28.66 -34.98
C LEU A 64 9.13 -28.85 -34.60
N LEU A 65 8.26 -28.02 -35.15
CA LEU A 65 6.81 -28.23 -35.07
C LEU A 65 6.33 -28.90 -36.34
N TYR A 66 5.61 -30.00 -36.18
CA TYR A 66 4.98 -30.73 -37.25
C TYR A 66 3.46 -30.75 -37.10
N ASP A 67 2.78 -30.76 -38.24
CA ASP A 67 1.41 -31.26 -38.34
C ASP A 67 1.51 -32.72 -38.82
N ILE A 68 0.82 -33.66 -38.14
CA ILE A 68 0.89 -35.09 -38.49
C ILE A 68 0.50 -35.40 -39.94
N ARG A 69 -0.19 -34.48 -40.61
CA ARG A 69 -0.63 -34.61 -41.99
C ARG A 69 0.46 -34.28 -43.00
N SER A 70 1.52 -33.59 -42.59
CA SER A 70 2.59 -33.11 -43.47
C SER A 70 3.96 -33.56 -42.99
N SER A 71 4.79 -34.03 -43.91
CA SER A 71 6.19 -34.39 -43.63
C SER A 71 7.13 -33.19 -43.49
N LYS A 72 6.67 -31.97 -43.83
CA LYS A 72 7.43 -30.74 -43.70
C LYS A 72 7.14 -30.09 -42.35
N PRO A 73 8.16 -29.57 -41.64
CA PRO A 73 7.92 -28.81 -40.41
C PRO A 73 7.22 -27.48 -40.74
N LEU A 74 6.33 -27.07 -39.85
CA LEU A 74 5.69 -25.76 -39.87
C LEU A 74 6.69 -24.67 -39.48
N ILE A 75 7.40 -24.90 -38.38
CA ILE A 75 8.41 -23.98 -37.83
C ILE A 75 9.59 -24.81 -37.35
N VAL A 76 10.79 -24.32 -37.65
CA VAL A 76 12.05 -24.81 -37.08
C VAL A 76 12.62 -23.67 -36.24
N LYS A 77 12.82 -23.91 -34.95
CA LYS A 77 13.37 -22.95 -34.00
C LYS A 77 14.65 -23.48 -33.40
N ASP A 78 15.72 -22.72 -33.50
CA ASP A 78 17.01 -23.05 -32.90
C ASP A 78 17.19 -22.30 -31.57
N HIS A 79 17.68 -23.00 -30.55
CA HIS A 79 18.08 -22.38 -29.29
C HIS A 79 19.47 -21.76 -29.32
N ILE A 80 20.29 -22.03 -30.34
CA ILE A 80 21.64 -21.49 -30.55
C ILE A 80 22.68 -22.02 -29.54
N ASN A 81 22.22 -22.62 -28.43
CA ASN A 81 23.09 -23.12 -27.37
C ASN A 81 23.76 -24.46 -27.70
N GLU A 82 23.34 -25.14 -28.76
CA GLU A 82 23.81 -26.49 -29.14
C GLU A 82 23.65 -27.53 -28.01
N LEU A 83 22.67 -27.31 -27.13
CA LEU A 83 22.34 -28.22 -26.03
C LEU A 83 21.07 -29.01 -26.37
N PRO A 84 20.95 -30.27 -25.90
CA PRO A 84 19.78 -31.09 -26.19
C PRO A 84 18.51 -30.50 -25.58
N ILE A 85 17.43 -30.51 -26.36
CA ILE A 85 16.10 -30.15 -25.88
C ILE A 85 15.62 -31.23 -24.91
N LYS A 86 15.46 -30.92 -23.64
CA LYS A 86 15.02 -31.91 -22.64
C LYS A 86 13.50 -32.08 -22.65
N LYS A 87 12.74 -31.00 -22.83
CA LYS A 87 11.27 -31.05 -22.81
C LYS A 87 10.62 -29.94 -23.61
N ILE A 88 9.46 -30.27 -24.18
CA ILE A 88 8.58 -29.35 -24.88
C ILE A 88 7.18 -29.44 -24.25
N ASP A 89 6.55 -28.30 -23.97
CA ASP A 89 5.14 -28.22 -23.57
C ASP A 89 4.43 -27.12 -24.36
N PHE A 90 3.11 -27.22 -24.47
CA PHE A 90 2.29 -26.27 -25.20
C PHE A 90 1.33 -25.51 -24.27
N VAL A 91 1.28 -24.20 -24.42
CA VAL A 91 0.34 -23.32 -23.73
C VAL A 91 -0.70 -22.82 -24.72
N ILE A 92 -1.92 -23.31 -24.57
CA ILE A 92 -3.08 -22.83 -25.32
C ILE A 92 -3.65 -21.64 -24.55
N ARG A 93 -3.69 -20.48 -25.21
CA ARG A 93 -4.31 -19.24 -24.75
C ARG A 93 -5.40 -18.84 -25.73
N GLU A 94 -6.32 -17.98 -25.30
CA GLU A 94 -7.34 -17.41 -26.17
C GLU A 94 -6.75 -16.47 -27.25
N SER A 95 -5.69 -15.73 -26.92
CA SER A 95 -5.05 -14.81 -27.87
C SER A 95 -4.02 -15.52 -28.77
N GLU A 96 -3.03 -16.18 -28.17
CA GLU A 96 -1.92 -16.82 -28.90
C GLU A 96 -1.45 -18.11 -28.23
N ASN A 97 -1.23 -19.14 -29.05
CA ASN A 97 -0.62 -20.37 -28.56
C ASN A 97 0.89 -20.18 -28.41
N LEU A 98 1.41 -20.52 -27.23
CA LEU A 98 2.83 -20.46 -26.93
C LEU A 98 3.40 -21.87 -26.82
N VAL A 99 4.62 -22.04 -27.31
CA VAL A 99 5.43 -23.25 -27.14
C VAL A 99 6.51 -22.97 -26.12
N LEU A 100 6.60 -23.85 -25.13
CA LEU A 100 7.65 -23.90 -24.13
C LEU A 100 8.66 -24.93 -24.60
N SER A 101 9.89 -24.50 -24.82
CA SER A 101 11.00 -25.37 -25.18
C SER A 101 12.13 -25.19 -24.17
N MET A 102 12.60 -26.29 -23.60
CA MET A 102 13.61 -26.28 -22.55
C MET A 102 14.91 -26.96 -22.99
N ASP A 103 16.01 -26.21 -22.88
CA ASP A 103 17.38 -26.73 -22.91
C ASP A 103 17.84 -27.07 -21.50
N SER A 104 19.06 -27.58 -21.38
CA SER A 104 19.69 -27.76 -20.06
C SER A 104 19.95 -26.46 -19.28
N ARG A 105 19.81 -25.26 -19.87
CA ARG A 105 20.09 -23.97 -19.20
C ARG A 105 18.96 -22.96 -19.29
N VAL A 106 18.21 -22.96 -20.38
CA VAL A 106 17.22 -21.92 -20.68
C VAL A 106 15.90 -22.56 -21.05
N LEU A 107 14.82 -22.02 -20.51
CA LEU A 107 13.47 -22.27 -21.01
C LEU A 107 13.06 -21.08 -21.88
N LYS A 108 12.87 -21.33 -23.18
CA LYS A 108 12.36 -20.33 -24.12
C LYS A 108 10.88 -20.54 -24.37
N MET A 109 10.15 -19.44 -24.41
CA MET A 109 8.74 -19.37 -24.74
C MET A 109 8.58 -18.58 -26.02
N TRP A 110 7.84 -19.11 -26.98
CA TRP A 110 7.68 -18.47 -28.28
C TRP A 110 6.32 -18.79 -28.90
N SER A 111 5.84 -17.91 -29.79
CA SER A 111 4.53 -18.05 -30.42
C SER A 111 4.54 -19.14 -31.49
N GLU A 112 3.56 -20.03 -31.46
CA GLU A 112 3.49 -21.22 -32.31
C GLU A 112 3.29 -20.91 -33.80
N ASN A 113 2.72 -19.75 -34.13
CA ASN A 113 2.42 -19.38 -35.52
C ASN A 113 3.53 -18.51 -36.14
N GLU A 114 4.12 -17.62 -35.34
CA GLU A 114 5.11 -16.63 -35.83
C GLU A 114 6.56 -17.01 -35.50
N GLY A 115 6.78 -17.88 -34.51
CA GLY A 115 8.13 -18.19 -34.01
C GLY A 115 8.78 -17.03 -33.23
N LYS A 116 8.02 -15.97 -32.93
CA LYS A 116 8.47 -14.80 -32.17
C LYS A 116 8.73 -15.18 -30.71
N PRO A 117 9.90 -14.84 -30.14
CA PRO A 117 10.16 -15.09 -28.73
C PRO A 117 9.25 -14.23 -27.85
N PHE A 118 8.64 -14.84 -26.85
CA PHE A 118 7.78 -14.20 -25.86
C PHE A 118 8.57 -13.90 -24.58
N ALA A 119 9.19 -14.92 -24.00
CA ALA A 119 10.00 -14.81 -22.80
C ALA A 119 11.09 -15.89 -22.78
N ALA A 120 12.16 -15.63 -22.06
CA ALA A 120 13.20 -16.61 -21.77
C ALA A 120 13.47 -16.62 -20.27
N ILE A 121 13.46 -17.79 -19.65
CA ILE A 121 13.88 -17.98 -18.26
C ILE A 121 15.25 -18.62 -18.30
N GLU A 122 16.25 -17.87 -17.82
CA GLU A 122 17.62 -18.32 -17.70
C GLU A 122 17.90 -18.65 -16.23
N THR A 123 18.48 -19.82 -15.99
CA THR A 123 18.89 -20.25 -14.66
C THR A 123 20.37 -20.57 -14.64
N GLU A 124 21.06 -20.21 -13.56
CA GLU A 124 22.49 -20.52 -13.39
C GLU A 124 22.73 -22.03 -13.28
N ASN A 125 21.81 -22.74 -12.61
CA ASN A 125 21.85 -24.18 -12.47
C ASN A 125 21.25 -24.87 -13.70
N GLY A 126 21.76 -26.07 -13.99
CA GLY A 126 21.20 -26.91 -15.04
C GLY A 126 19.75 -27.29 -14.76
N LEU A 127 18.89 -27.15 -15.79
CA LEU A 127 17.50 -27.59 -15.78
C LEU A 127 17.41 -29.02 -16.30
N ASN A 128 16.63 -29.86 -15.63
CA ASN A 128 16.42 -31.27 -16.00
C ASN A 128 15.01 -31.52 -16.51
N ASP A 129 14.02 -31.05 -15.77
CA ASP A 129 12.61 -31.16 -16.17
C ASP A 129 11.85 -29.92 -15.71
N PHE A 130 10.72 -29.61 -16.35
CA PHE A 130 9.77 -28.63 -15.87
C PHE A 130 8.34 -29.18 -15.89
N CYS A 131 7.53 -28.73 -14.93
CA CYS A 131 6.12 -29.09 -14.83
C CYS A 131 5.30 -27.84 -14.57
N ARG A 132 4.32 -27.58 -15.44
CA ARG A 132 3.36 -26.49 -15.24
C ARG A 132 2.20 -26.99 -14.39
N TYR A 133 1.75 -26.16 -13.45
CA TYR A 133 0.61 -26.50 -12.61
C TYR A 133 -0.72 -26.38 -13.39
N PRO A 134 -1.48 -27.48 -13.56
CA PRO A 134 -2.83 -27.43 -14.09
C PRO A 134 -3.76 -26.87 -13.01
N ASN A 135 -4.60 -25.86 -13.31
CA ASN A 135 -5.49 -25.33 -12.29
C ASN A 135 -6.51 -26.43 -11.91
N SER A 136 -6.60 -26.73 -10.63
CA SER A 136 -7.12 -27.99 -10.07
C SER A 136 -8.65 -28.12 -10.08
N GLY A 137 -9.36 -27.45 -10.99
CA GLY A 137 -10.82 -27.51 -11.11
C GLY A 137 -11.36 -28.68 -11.94
N LYS A 138 -10.55 -29.30 -12.82
CA LYS A 138 -10.98 -30.40 -13.70
C LYS A 138 -9.86 -31.45 -13.85
N VAL A 139 -9.42 -32.01 -12.73
CA VAL A 139 -8.27 -32.94 -12.66
C VAL A 139 -8.55 -34.36 -13.23
N LEU A 140 -9.78 -34.69 -13.65
CA LEU A 140 -10.13 -36.07 -14.06
C LEU A 140 -10.75 -36.22 -15.45
N ARG A 141 -10.53 -35.28 -16.37
CA ARG A 141 -10.69 -35.60 -17.80
C ARG A 141 -9.47 -35.18 -18.56
N ARG A 142 -8.80 -36.18 -19.14
CA ARG A 142 -7.69 -36.11 -20.10
C ARG A 142 -8.05 -35.35 -21.41
N SER A 143 -9.12 -34.56 -21.41
CA SER A 143 -9.58 -33.71 -22.51
C SER A 143 -9.24 -32.27 -22.16
N CYS A 144 -8.07 -31.88 -22.65
CA CYS A 144 -7.41 -30.59 -22.71
C CYS A 144 -8.21 -29.42 -23.36
N LEU A 145 -9.54 -29.39 -23.24
CA LEU A 145 -10.37 -28.45 -24.01
C LEU A 145 -10.71 -27.14 -23.29
N ASP A 146 -10.39 -26.99 -22.00
CA ASP A 146 -10.65 -25.73 -21.29
C ASP A 146 -9.37 -24.89 -21.17
N SER A 147 -9.21 -23.94 -22.09
CA SER A 147 -8.07 -22.99 -22.14
C SER A 147 -8.00 -22.06 -20.94
N SER A 148 -9.11 -21.88 -20.21
CA SER A 148 -9.25 -20.95 -19.08
C SER A 148 -8.64 -21.48 -17.76
N SER A 149 -8.36 -22.79 -17.65
CA SER A 149 -8.01 -23.43 -16.36
C SER A 149 -6.53 -23.84 -16.23
N ARG A 150 -5.59 -23.04 -16.76
CA ARG A 150 -4.15 -23.29 -16.56
C ARG A 150 -3.51 -22.12 -15.81
N SER A 151 -2.74 -22.45 -14.78
CA SER A 151 -2.05 -21.43 -13.99
C SER A 151 -0.74 -21.02 -14.65
N GLY A 152 -0.27 -19.81 -14.36
CA GLY A 152 1.04 -19.30 -14.78
C GLY A 152 2.22 -19.86 -13.99
N LEU A 153 2.00 -20.85 -13.11
CA LEU A 153 3.02 -21.39 -12.22
C LEU A 153 3.75 -22.58 -12.87
N ILE A 154 5.07 -22.49 -12.93
CA ILE A 154 5.97 -23.50 -13.50
C ILE A 154 6.98 -23.91 -12.44
N PHE A 155 7.10 -25.21 -12.23
CA PHE A 155 8.11 -25.82 -11.38
C PHE A 155 9.25 -26.37 -12.22
N PHE A 156 10.48 -26.14 -11.78
CA PHE A 156 11.68 -26.64 -12.42
C PHE A 156 12.39 -27.62 -11.48
N ALA A 157 12.70 -28.79 -12.04
CA ALA A 157 13.69 -29.69 -11.48
C ALA A 157 15.06 -29.24 -11.98
N ASN A 158 15.82 -28.61 -11.10
CA ASN A 158 17.18 -28.13 -11.36
C ASN A 158 18.21 -28.92 -10.54
N GLU A 159 19.49 -28.73 -10.83
CA GLU A 159 20.59 -29.36 -10.10
C GLU A 159 20.93 -28.66 -8.76
N ALA A 160 20.11 -27.71 -8.32
CA ALA A 160 20.30 -27.02 -7.05
C ALA A 160 19.64 -27.79 -5.89
N PRO A 161 20.05 -27.54 -4.63
CA PRO A 161 19.39 -28.13 -3.45
C PRO A 161 17.92 -27.75 -3.31
N ARG A 162 17.50 -26.62 -3.91
CA ARG A 162 16.11 -26.13 -3.90
C ARG A 162 15.57 -26.09 -5.33
N MET A 163 14.43 -26.74 -5.55
CA MET A 163 13.67 -26.63 -6.79
C MET A 163 13.27 -25.18 -7.03
N GLN A 164 13.47 -24.72 -8.26
CA GLN A 164 13.06 -23.38 -8.68
C GLN A 164 11.60 -23.38 -9.11
N GLN A 165 10.90 -22.32 -8.76
CA GLN A 165 9.51 -22.08 -9.16
C GLN A 165 9.42 -20.69 -9.76
N PHE A 166 8.82 -20.59 -10.93
CA PHE A 166 8.59 -19.32 -11.60
C PHE A 166 7.09 -19.16 -11.82
N PHE A 167 6.61 -17.97 -11.48
CA PHE A 167 5.25 -17.57 -11.77
C PHE A 167 5.29 -16.50 -12.85
N ILE A 168 4.60 -16.75 -13.97
CA ILE A 168 4.46 -15.80 -15.07
C ILE A 168 2.99 -15.35 -15.08
N PRO A 169 2.66 -14.15 -14.56
CA PRO A 169 1.29 -13.64 -14.55
C PRO A 169 0.71 -13.58 -15.97
N ALA A 170 1.57 -13.22 -16.93
CA ALA A 170 1.20 -13.18 -18.32
C ALA A 170 0.82 -14.56 -18.89
N LEU A 171 1.14 -15.70 -18.29
CA LEU A 171 0.70 -17.02 -18.79
C LEU A 171 -0.69 -17.45 -18.32
N GLY A 172 -1.11 -16.94 -17.18
CA GLY A 172 -2.36 -17.32 -16.53
C GLY A 172 -2.33 -16.98 -15.04
N PRO A 173 -3.51 -17.00 -14.39
CA PRO A 173 -3.64 -16.64 -12.99
C PRO A 173 -2.89 -17.61 -12.06
N ALA A 174 -2.60 -17.17 -10.85
CA ALA A 174 -2.08 -18.02 -9.80
C ALA A 174 -3.13 -19.08 -9.40
N PRO A 175 -2.69 -20.27 -8.97
CA PRO A 175 -3.62 -21.28 -8.50
C PRO A 175 -4.27 -20.85 -7.18
N LYS A 176 -5.49 -21.32 -6.91
CA LYS A 176 -6.33 -20.86 -5.78
C LYS A 176 -5.66 -20.96 -4.40
N TRP A 177 -4.76 -21.93 -4.20
CA TRP A 177 -4.02 -22.10 -2.94
C TRP A 177 -2.87 -21.10 -2.77
N CYS A 178 -2.48 -20.40 -3.84
CA CYS A 178 -1.45 -19.37 -3.88
C CYS A 178 -1.97 -18.07 -4.49
N SER A 179 -3.19 -17.64 -4.14
CA SER A 179 -3.74 -16.36 -4.61
C SER A 179 -2.89 -15.15 -4.18
N TYR A 180 -2.18 -15.26 -3.05
CA TYR A 180 -1.31 -14.19 -2.56
C TYR A 180 -0.11 -13.90 -3.47
N LEU A 181 0.29 -14.85 -4.35
CA LEU A 181 1.35 -14.58 -5.33
C LEU A 181 0.97 -13.48 -6.32
N GLU A 182 -0.31 -13.36 -6.68
CA GLU A 182 -0.78 -12.27 -7.56
C GLU A 182 -0.61 -10.91 -6.87
N ALA A 183 -0.98 -10.81 -5.59
CA ALA A 183 -0.79 -9.59 -4.81
C ALA A 183 0.68 -9.18 -4.70
N ILE A 184 1.58 -10.13 -4.40
CA ILE A 184 3.04 -9.83 -4.36
C ILE A 184 3.53 -9.37 -5.74
N THR A 185 3.06 -9.99 -6.82
CA THR A 185 3.50 -9.59 -8.17
C THR A 185 2.95 -8.24 -8.59
N GLU A 186 1.72 -7.90 -8.19
CA GLU A 186 1.09 -6.60 -8.42
C GLU A 186 1.82 -5.49 -7.63
N GLU A 187 2.16 -5.75 -6.36
CA GLU A 187 3.01 -4.86 -5.56
C GLU A 187 4.41 -4.68 -6.18
N LEU A 188 5.00 -5.75 -6.73
CA LEU A 188 6.32 -5.67 -7.38
C LEU A 188 6.26 -4.86 -8.69
N GLU A 189 5.18 -4.99 -9.46
CA GLU A 189 4.95 -4.22 -10.69
C GLU A 189 4.77 -2.72 -10.40
N GLU A 190 4.07 -2.37 -9.32
CA GLU A 190 3.90 -0.97 -8.90
C GLU A 190 5.24 -0.35 -8.45
N ASN A 191 6.04 -1.09 -7.66
CA ASN A 191 7.30 -0.60 -7.09
C ASN A 191 8.41 -0.34 -8.14
N GLN A 192 8.42 -1.06 -9.28
CA GLN A 192 9.44 -0.84 -10.31
C GLN A 192 9.39 0.57 -10.92
N SER A 193 8.24 1.25 -10.86
CA SER A 193 8.10 2.62 -11.34
C SER A 193 8.72 3.68 -10.41
N ALA A 194 8.94 3.36 -9.13
CA ALA A 194 9.41 4.31 -8.11
C ALA A 194 10.95 4.38 -7.95
N ALA A 195 11.67 3.33 -8.32
CA ALA A 195 13.08 3.14 -7.95
C ALA A 195 14.10 4.08 -8.64
N VAL A 196 13.71 4.90 -9.62
CA VAL A 196 14.66 5.76 -10.36
C VAL A 196 15.05 7.01 -9.56
N TYR A 197 14.29 7.38 -8.53
CA TYR A 197 14.52 8.64 -7.79
C TYR A 197 14.61 8.49 -6.26
N ASP A 198 14.53 7.28 -5.70
CA ASP A 198 14.57 7.07 -4.24
C ASP A 198 15.85 7.57 -3.57
N ASP A 199 16.99 7.54 -4.29
CA ASP A 199 18.28 8.00 -3.77
C ASP A 199 18.56 9.48 -4.05
N TYR A 200 17.64 10.21 -4.67
CA TYR A 200 17.84 11.62 -5.02
C TYR A 200 16.95 12.55 -4.18
N LYS A 201 17.58 13.54 -3.54
CA LYS A 201 16.87 14.64 -2.89
C LYS A 201 16.72 15.81 -3.85
N PHE A 202 15.50 16.30 -4.01
CA PHE A 202 15.25 17.57 -4.70
C PHE A 202 15.71 18.74 -3.81
N VAL A 203 16.54 19.61 -4.37
CA VAL A 203 17.14 20.77 -3.70
C VAL A 203 16.89 22.00 -4.57
N THR A 204 16.41 23.09 -3.95
CA THR A 204 16.23 24.36 -4.66
C THR A 204 17.57 25.04 -4.93
N LYS A 205 17.60 26.04 -5.82
CA LYS A 205 18.83 26.82 -6.08
C LYS A 205 19.39 27.45 -4.80
N GLU A 206 18.51 27.98 -3.96
CA GLU A 206 18.87 28.62 -2.68
C GLU A 206 19.47 27.62 -1.69
N GLU A 207 18.91 26.41 -1.60
CA GLU A 207 19.44 25.35 -0.73
C GLU A 207 20.79 24.82 -1.24
N LEU A 208 20.96 24.71 -2.56
CA LEU A 208 22.23 24.28 -3.16
C LEU A 208 23.35 25.30 -2.91
N ASP A 209 23.02 26.60 -2.98
CA ASP A 209 23.93 27.70 -2.66
C ASP A 209 24.31 27.68 -1.17
N SER A 210 23.35 27.40 -0.28
CA SER A 210 23.60 27.29 1.16
C SER A 210 24.56 26.13 1.50
N LEU A 211 24.49 25.04 0.74
CA LEU A 211 25.35 23.85 0.90
C LEU A 211 26.70 24.00 0.19
N SER A 212 27.01 25.16 -0.40
CA SER A 212 28.23 25.42 -1.18
C SER A 212 28.44 24.44 -2.35
N LEU A 213 27.35 23.89 -2.91
CA LEU A 213 27.38 22.96 -4.04
C LEU A 213 27.06 23.65 -5.39
N SER A 214 27.00 24.99 -5.41
CA SER A 214 26.70 25.80 -6.60
C SER A 214 27.73 25.61 -7.74
N HIS A 215 28.98 25.29 -7.40
CA HIS A 215 30.03 25.00 -8.39
C HIS A 215 29.80 23.71 -9.18
N LEU A 216 28.93 22.81 -8.71
CA LEU A 216 28.62 21.55 -9.37
C LEU A 216 27.50 21.67 -10.41
N ILE A 217 26.92 22.87 -10.57
CA ILE A 217 25.89 23.14 -11.59
C ILE A 217 26.50 22.95 -12.98
N GLY A 218 25.93 22.04 -13.77
CA GLY A 218 26.42 21.66 -15.11
C GLY A 218 27.28 20.39 -15.13
N SER A 219 27.64 19.83 -13.96
CA SER A 219 28.24 18.51 -13.85
C SER A 219 27.17 17.39 -13.87
N SER A 220 27.56 16.17 -14.21
CA SER A 220 26.68 14.97 -14.19
C SER A 220 26.20 14.59 -12.79
N VAL A 221 26.76 15.20 -11.74
CA VAL A 221 26.42 14.95 -10.33
C VAL A 221 25.10 15.59 -9.91
N LEU A 222 24.72 16.72 -10.54
CA LEU A 222 23.46 17.42 -10.28
C LEU A 222 22.54 17.28 -11.48
N ARG A 223 21.35 16.73 -11.29
CA ARG A 223 20.36 16.62 -12.37
C ARG A 223 19.37 17.78 -12.29
N ALA A 224 19.44 18.71 -13.24
CA ALA A 224 18.50 19.82 -13.30
C ALA A 224 17.08 19.32 -13.56
N TYR A 225 16.11 19.81 -12.79
CA TYR A 225 14.69 19.49 -12.98
C TYR A 225 13.81 20.70 -12.62
N MET A 226 13.06 21.18 -13.62
CA MET A 226 12.15 22.34 -13.56
C MET A 226 12.80 23.63 -13.03
N HIS A 227 12.92 23.76 -11.70
CA HIS A 227 13.42 24.95 -11.00
C HIS A 227 14.44 24.63 -9.88
N GLY A 228 14.88 23.37 -9.79
CA GLY A 228 15.86 22.91 -8.82
C GLY A 228 16.78 21.83 -9.38
N TYR A 229 17.44 21.12 -8.49
CA TYR A 229 18.37 20.05 -8.82
C TYR A 229 18.10 18.83 -7.98
N PHE A 230 18.17 17.66 -8.60
CA PHE A 230 18.27 16.39 -7.88
C PHE A 230 19.74 16.13 -7.53
N VAL A 231 19.98 15.91 -6.24
CA VAL A 231 21.29 15.59 -5.66
C VAL A 231 21.21 14.21 -5.04
N ASP A 232 22.22 13.37 -5.24
CA ASP A 232 22.32 12.10 -4.51
C ASP A 232 22.27 12.36 -3.00
N ARG A 233 21.39 11.63 -2.29
CA ARG A 233 21.17 11.74 -0.85
C ARG A 233 22.48 11.66 -0.06
N ARG A 234 23.41 10.81 -0.51
CA ARG A 234 24.73 10.63 0.14
C ARG A 234 25.58 11.88 0.04
N LEU A 235 25.51 12.59 -1.09
CA LEU A 235 26.25 13.84 -1.30
C LEU A 235 25.60 14.98 -0.52
N TYR A 236 24.27 15.01 -0.50
CA TYR A 236 23.52 15.98 0.29
C TYR A 236 23.83 15.88 1.79
N GLU A 237 23.84 14.67 2.36
CA GLU A 237 24.17 14.45 3.78
C GLU A 237 25.60 14.88 4.12
N LYS A 238 26.57 14.56 3.25
CA LYS A 238 27.97 15.00 3.43
C LYS A 238 28.09 16.51 3.39
N ALA A 239 27.44 17.17 2.43
CA ALA A 239 27.44 18.62 2.34
C ALA A 239 26.78 19.25 3.56
N GLN A 240 25.65 18.70 4.03
CA GLN A 240 24.96 19.19 5.21
C GLN A 240 25.82 19.09 6.48
N LEU A 241 26.57 17.99 6.64
CA LEU A 241 27.52 17.82 7.76
C LEU A 241 28.67 18.83 7.72
N ILE A 242 29.19 19.14 6.53
CA ILE A 242 30.28 20.10 6.34
C ILE A 242 29.80 21.54 6.56
N THR A 243 28.61 21.89 6.06
CA THR A 243 28.06 23.25 6.16
C THR A 243 27.50 23.54 7.56
N GLN A 244 26.97 22.54 8.26
CA GLN A 244 26.31 22.72 9.56
C GLN A 244 26.96 21.94 10.72
N PRO A 245 28.27 22.11 11.01
CA PRO A 245 28.91 21.50 12.18
C PRO A 245 28.36 22.02 13.51
N PHE A 246 27.74 23.21 13.51
CA PHE A 246 27.19 23.88 14.70
C PHE A 246 25.67 23.71 14.89
N ALA A 247 24.96 22.95 14.03
CA ALA A 247 23.50 22.85 14.12
C ALA A 247 23.04 22.22 15.45
N TYR A 248 23.80 21.25 15.97
CA TYR A 248 23.49 20.60 17.24
C TYR A 248 23.73 21.52 18.45
N GLU A 249 24.81 22.30 18.44
CA GLU A 249 25.11 23.29 19.48
C GLU A 249 24.08 24.42 19.50
N LYS A 250 23.73 24.96 18.32
CA LYS A 250 22.67 25.98 18.22
C LYS A 250 21.29 25.47 18.65
N TYR A 251 20.98 24.19 18.39
CA TYR A 251 19.74 23.57 18.88
C TYR A 251 19.73 23.45 20.40
N LYS A 252 20.85 23.02 21.02
CA LYS A 252 21.00 22.98 22.48
C LYS A 252 20.85 24.36 23.11
N ASP A 253 21.52 25.37 22.57
CA ASP A 253 21.49 26.74 23.10
C ASP A 253 20.09 27.38 23.04
N ARG A 254 19.31 27.03 22.01
CA ARG A 254 17.91 27.45 21.91
C ARG A 254 17.04 26.76 22.96
N LYS A 255 17.18 25.44 23.10
CA LYS A 255 16.40 24.66 24.09
C LYS A 255 16.71 25.07 25.53
N ILE A 256 17.97 25.41 25.83
CA ILE A 256 18.36 25.96 27.13
C ILE A 256 17.71 27.33 27.37
N ARG A 257 17.67 28.21 26.36
CA ARG A 257 17.02 29.52 26.47
C ARG A 257 15.51 29.42 26.71
N ASP A 258 14.86 28.49 26.03
CA ASP A 258 13.41 28.28 26.17
C ASP A 258 13.06 27.77 27.58
N LEU A 259 13.79 26.77 28.08
CA LEU A 259 13.64 26.26 29.46
C LEU A 259 13.86 27.35 30.51
N LEU A 260 14.86 28.21 30.29
CA LEU A 260 15.17 29.33 31.19
C LEU A 260 14.05 30.39 31.19
N HIS A 261 13.32 30.53 30.08
CA HIS A 261 12.14 31.40 30.00
C HIS A 261 10.95 30.82 30.77
N GLU A 262 10.68 29.52 30.61
CA GLU A 262 9.61 28.80 31.32
C GLU A 262 9.83 28.82 32.85
N GLU A 263 11.07 28.62 33.31
CA GLU A 263 11.38 28.70 34.75
C GLU A 263 11.14 30.10 35.34
N ARG A 264 11.33 31.16 34.56
CA ARG A 264 11.06 32.55 35.00
C ARG A 264 9.56 32.82 35.13
N GLU A 265 8.74 32.32 34.22
CA GLU A 265 7.28 32.51 34.25
C GLU A 265 6.63 31.76 35.42
N ASN A 266 7.08 30.54 35.70
CA ASN A 266 6.54 29.69 36.76
C ASN A 266 6.81 30.20 38.19
N LYS A 267 7.89 30.99 38.40
CA LYS A 267 8.19 31.57 39.72
C LYS A 267 7.22 32.68 40.14
N ILE A 268 6.60 33.37 39.19
CA ILE A 268 5.73 34.52 39.49
C ILE A 268 4.34 34.05 39.96
N ILE A 269 3.90 32.85 39.57
CA ILE A 269 2.53 32.35 39.83
C ILE A 269 2.37 31.79 41.26
N LYS A 270 3.43 31.22 41.86
CA LYS A 270 3.32 30.56 43.19
C LYS A 270 3.17 31.54 44.37
N ALA A 271 3.55 32.80 44.23
CA ALA A 271 3.45 33.77 45.32
C ALA A 271 2.04 34.35 45.53
N LYS A 272 1.04 34.05 44.67
CA LYS A 272 -0.28 34.69 44.69
C LYS A 272 -1.45 33.78 45.11
N VAL A 273 -1.21 32.50 45.39
CA VAL A 273 -2.27 31.50 45.64
C VAL A 273 -2.53 31.23 47.13
N GLU A 274 -1.68 31.66 48.06
CA GLU A 274 -1.82 31.36 49.50
C GLU A 274 -2.83 32.25 50.26
N SER A 275 -3.52 33.20 49.61
CA SER A 275 -4.37 34.18 50.32
C SER A 275 -5.88 33.88 50.36
N THR A 276 -6.39 32.80 49.76
CA THR A 276 -7.85 32.63 49.67
C THR A 276 -8.30 31.17 49.63
N GLN A 277 -8.32 30.48 50.77
CA GLN A 277 -8.99 29.18 50.94
C GLN A 277 -10.06 29.29 52.02
N MET A 278 -11.33 29.28 51.60
CA MET A 278 -12.52 29.22 52.46
C MET A 278 -12.87 27.75 52.75
N LYS A 279 -13.29 27.45 53.99
CA LYS A 279 -13.47 26.07 54.48
C LYS A 279 -14.84 25.48 54.17
N VAL A 280 -15.93 26.26 54.29
CA VAL A 280 -17.32 25.83 54.07
C VAL A 280 -18.02 26.69 53.00
N ASN A 281 -19.08 26.16 52.38
CA ASN A 281 -19.88 26.84 51.33
C ASN A 281 -19.07 27.36 50.11
N LYS A 282 -18.20 26.52 49.54
CA LYS A 282 -17.36 26.85 48.38
C LYS A 282 -18.17 27.30 47.16
N GLU A 283 -19.33 26.69 46.93
CA GLU A 283 -20.20 27.03 45.79
C GLU A 283 -20.80 28.44 45.91
N LEU A 284 -21.11 28.89 47.14
CA LEU A 284 -21.60 30.25 47.37
C LEU A 284 -20.49 31.28 47.16
N ALA A 285 -19.26 30.97 47.58
CA ALA A 285 -18.12 31.85 47.36
C ALA A 285 -17.81 32.02 45.87
N VAL A 286 -17.86 30.93 45.08
CA VAL A 286 -17.68 30.97 43.63
C VAL A 286 -18.76 31.81 42.97
N ARG A 287 -20.04 31.61 43.32
CA ARG A 287 -21.15 32.42 42.78
C ARG A 287 -21.02 33.90 43.13
N LEU A 288 -20.61 34.23 44.36
CA LEU A 288 -20.40 35.63 44.77
C LEU A 288 -19.19 36.26 44.07
N GLN A 289 -18.13 35.51 43.78
CA GLN A 289 -16.99 35.97 42.99
C GLN A 289 -17.35 36.22 41.53
N GLU A 290 -18.16 35.34 40.92
CA GLU A 290 -18.69 35.53 39.57
C GLU A 290 -19.61 36.77 39.52
N GLU A 291 -20.52 36.93 40.48
CA GLU A 291 -21.39 38.11 40.58
C GLU A 291 -20.58 39.39 40.85
N ALA A 292 -19.51 39.35 41.63
CA ALA A 292 -18.60 40.48 41.82
C ALA A 292 -17.80 40.80 40.54
N ALA A 293 -17.32 39.79 39.81
CA ALA A 293 -16.59 39.96 38.56
C ALA A 293 -17.44 40.59 37.44
N THR A 294 -18.76 40.36 37.44
CA THR A 294 -19.66 41.05 36.50
C THR A 294 -19.67 42.58 36.66
N GLN A 295 -19.22 43.15 37.78
CA GLN A 295 -19.01 44.61 37.90
C GLN A 295 -17.99 45.14 36.89
N VAL A 296 -16.91 44.40 36.65
CA VAL A 296 -15.79 44.84 35.81
C VAL A 296 -16.20 44.87 34.33
N ASN A 297 -17.05 43.91 33.91
CA ASN A 297 -17.55 43.82 32.55
C ASN A 297 -18.76 44.73 32.27
N ALA A 298 -19.47 45.22 33.29
CA ALA A 298 -20.62 46.11 33.12
C ALA A 298 -20.25 47.60 32.92
N ALA A 299 -18.99 47.98 33.11
CA ALA A 299 -18.52 49.35 32.84
C ALA A 299 -18.45 49.70 31.35
N SER A 300 -18.48 48.71 30.45
CA SER A 300 -18.30 48.87 29.01
C SER A 300 -19.59 48.84 28.18
N SER A 301 -20.77 48.68 28.78
CA SER A 301 -22.05 48.59 28.04
C SER A 301 -23.17 49.41 28.70
N ALA A 302 -23.43 50.60 28.15
CA ALA A 302 -24.24 51.68 28.73
C ALA A 302 -25.77 51.46 28.78
N LYS A 303 -26.30 50.23 28.67
CA LYS A 303 -27.76 49.98 28.73
C LYS A 303 -28.10 48.57 29.21
N LYS A 304 -27.76 48.23 30.46
CA LYS A 304 -28.34 47.07 31.15
C LYS A 304 -28.60 47.35 32.64
N LYS A 305 -29.87 47.15 33.02
CA LYS A 305 -30.55 47.12 34.33
C LYS A 305 -29.75 47.62 35.56
N LYS A 306 -30.23 48.72 36.14
CA LYS A 306 -29.86 49.28 37.47
C LYS A 306 -29.86 48.26 38.64
N ASN A 307 -30.49 47.09 38.45
CA ASN A 307 -30.56 46.01 39.43
C ASN A 307 -29.32 45.11 39.47
N ASP A 308 -28.63 44.87 38.35
CA ASP A 308 -27.49 43.95 38.32
C ASP A 308 -26.24 44.60 38.92
N LYS A 309 -26.07 45.92 38.71
CA LYS A 309 -25.03 46.73 39.39
C LYS A 309 -25.18 46.73 40.91
N LYS A 310 -26.42 46.76 41.43
CA LYS A 310 -26.67 46.69 42.89
C LYS A 310 -26.32 45.33 43.46
N LYS A 311 -26.68 44.24 42.76
CA LYS A 311 -26.36 42.86 43.17
C LYS A 311 -24.86 42.61 43.21
N ALA A 312 -24.16 43.05 42.17
CA ALA A 312 -22.73 42.90 42.08
C ALA A 312 -22.02 43.67 43.20
N MET A 313 -22.47 44.89 43.53
CA MET A 313 -21.95 45.71 44.63
C MET A 313 -22.24 45.12 46.02
N SER A 314 -23.39 44.46 46.21
CA SER A 314 -23.65 43.70 47.42
C SER A 314 -22.79 42.43 47.52
N ALA A 315 -22.53 41.74 46.41
CA ALA A 315 -21.72 40.53 46.40
C ALA A 315 -20.25 40.81 46.77
N SER A 316 -19.66 41.90 46.25
CA SER A 316 -18.32 42.34 46.66
C SER A 316 -18.29 42.77 48.14
N ALA A 317 -19.32 43.47 48.62
CA ALA A 317 -19.42 43.86 50.02
C ALA A 317 -19.51 42.66 50.97
N ILE A 318 -20.17 41.56 50.57
CA ILE A 318 -20.26 40.34 51.38
C ILE A 318 -18.93 39.57 51.43
N LEU A 319 -18.15 39.60 50.35
CA LEU A 319 -16.83 38.95 50.30
C LEU A 319 -15.76 39.71 51.12
N GLU A 320 -15.88 41.03 51.22
CA GLU A 320 -14.92 41.89 51.92
C GLU A 320 -15.30 42.18 53.38
N ASP A 321 -16.59 42.14 53.76
CA ASP A 321 -17.06 42.47 55.11
C ASP A 321 -16.71 41.37 56.13
N ASP A 322 -15.94 41.76 57.15
CA ASP A 322 -15.46 40.90 58.24
C ASP A 322 -16.57 40.15 58.98
N ARG A 323 -17.79 40.71 59.03
CA ARG A 323 -18.93 40.08 59.72
C ARG A 323 -19.41 38.81 59.02
N PHE A 324 -19.19 38.68 57.71
CA PHE A 324 -19.59 37.53 56.90
C PHE A 324 -18.47 36.49 56.73
N LYS A 325 -17.27 36.73 57.30
CA LYS A 325 -16.20 35.71 57.33
C LYS A 325 -16.61 34.40 57.99
N ARG A 326 -17.55 34.45 58.94
CA ARG A 326 -18.11 33.27 59.62
C ARG A 326 -18.93 32.39 58.67
N LEU A 327 -19.59 32.97 57.67
CA LEU A 327 -20.39 32.26 56.66
C LEU A 327 -19.57 31.23 55.85
N PHE A 328 -18.25 31.43 55.77
CA PHE A 328 -17.34 30.67 54.93
C PHE A 328 -16.30 29.87 55.72
N ASN A 329 -16.32 29.98 57.05
CA ASN A 329 -15.38 29.31 57.94
C ASN A 329 -16.04 28.48 59.05
N ASP A 330 -17.26 28.81 59.49
CA ASP A 330 -18.00 28.09 60.57
C ASP A 330 -18.94 27.02 59.96
N GLU A 331 -18.85 25.78 60.42
CA GLU A 331 -19.66 24.63 59.94
C GLU A 331 -21.16 24.77 60.22
N ASP A 332 -21.54 25.51 61.27
CA ASP A 332 -22.95 25.81 61.60
C ASP A 332 -23.70 26.59 60.50
N PHE A 333 -22.97 27.20 59.56
CA PHE A 333 -23.53 27.92 58.41
C PHE A 333 -23.51 27.11 57.11
N GLU A 334 -23.15 25.83 57.14
CA GLU A 334 -23.20 24.95 55.98
C GLU A 334 -24.63 24.84 55.43
N VAL A 335 -24.78 25.04 54.12
CA VAL A 335 -26.10 24.97 53.48
C VAL A 335 -26.49 23.51 53.26
N ASP A 336 -27.44 23.03 54.05
CA ASP A 336 -28.04 21.71 53.85
C ASP A 336 -29.04 21.74 52.68
N HIS A 337 -28.61 21.13 51.57
CA HIS A 337 -29.38 21.01 50.33
C HIS A 337 -30.61 20.10 50.45
N ASP A 338 -30.68 19.23 51.46
CA ASP A 338 -31.79 18.29 51.61
C ASP A 338 -32.94 18.81 52.45
N SER A 339 -32.72 19.89 53.21
CA SER A 339 -33.76 20.55 54.00
C SER A 339 -34.94 21.03 53.13
N GLU A 340 -36.17 20.81 53.59
CA GLU A 340 -37.38 21.26 52.88
C GLU A 340 -37.42 22.78 52.69
N GLN A 341 -36.80 23.52 53.61
CA GLN A 341 -36.72 24.98 53.57
C GLN A 341 -35.85 25.47 52.41
N PHE A 342 -34.70 24.81 52.16
CA PHE A 342 -33.85 25.08 51.01
C PHE A 342 -34.54 24.72 49.69
N LYS A 343 -35.18 23.53 49.62
CA LYS A 343 -35.94 23.11 48.42
C LYS A 343 -37.07 24.09 48.07
N ARG A 344 -37.80 24.60 49.08
CA ARG A 344 -38.85 25.62 48.89
C ARG A 344 -38.29 26.97 48.41
N SER A 345 -37.13 27.41 48.92
CA SER A 345 -36.53 28.68 48.51
C SER A 345 -35.98 28.62 47.08
N VAL A 346 -35.37 27.50 46.68
CA VAL A 346 -34.92 27.26 45.30
C VAL A 346 -36.10 27.26 44.32
N LEU A 347 -37.19 26.58 44.67
CA LEU A 347 -38.43 26.59 43.85
C LEU A 347 -39.02 27.99 43.70
N ALA A 348 -38.96 28.81 44.75
CA ALA A 348 -39.40 30.21 44.71
C ALA A 348 -38.49 31.06 43.79
N GLN A 349 -37.17 30.90 43.88
CA GLN A 349 -36.21 31.59 43.01
C GLN A 349 -36.34 31.17 41.55
N GLN A 350 -36.65 29.90 41.27
CA GLN A 350 -36.91 29.42 39.91
C GLN A 350 -38.19 30.03 39.33
N LYS A 351 -39.27 30.13 40.11
CA LYS A 351 -40.51 30.83 39.68
C LYS A 351 -40.30 32.32 39.44
N GLU A 352 -39.52 33.01 40.26
CA GLU A 352 -39.19 34.42 40.01
C GLU A 352 -38.33 34.62 38.75
N LYS A 353 -37.41 33.68 38.46
CA LYS A 353 -36.61 33.70 37.23
C LYS A 353 -37.49 33.43 36.00
N SER A 354 -38.43 32.48 36.07
CA SER A 354 -39.33 32.15 34.96
C SER A 354 -40.31 33.29 34.63
N VAL A 355 -40.84 33.99 35.63
CA VAL A 355 -41.72 35.16 35.42
C VAL A 355 -40.94 36.32 34.80
N LYS A 356 -39.70 36.57 35.23
CA LYS A 356 -38.83 37.60 34.63
C LYS A 356 -38.35 37.27 33.21
N THR A 357 -38.40 36.03 32.74
CA THR A 357 -38.06 35.67 31.36
C THR A 357 -39.22 35.85 30.38
N ILE A 358 -40.47 35.80 30.86
CA ILE A 358 -41.66 35.96 30.01
C ILE A 358 -41.86 37.43 29.61
N ASP A 359 -41.60 38.38 30.51
CA ASP A 359 -41.72 39.84 30.25
C ASP A 359 -40.70 40.41 29.23
N TYR A 360 -39.71 39.63 28.76
CA TYR A 360 -38.73 40.09 27.75
C TYR A 360 -38.91 39.39 26.38
N ALA A 361 -39.93 38.54 26.22
CA ALA A 361 -40.11 37.69 25.05
C ALA A 361 -41.30 38.09 24.15
N GLU A 362 -41.99 39.21 24.42
CA GLU A 362 -43.18 39.61 23.65
C GLU A 362 -42.94 40.63 22.51
N ASP A 363 -41.71 41.10 22.26
CA ASP A 363 -41.50 42.25 21.33
C ASP A 363 -40.58 42.04 20.11
N ASP A 364 -40.07 40.84 19.82
CA ASP A 364 -39.35 40.58 18.56
C ASP A 364 -39.68 39.17 18.05
N ASP A 365 -40.37 39.08 16.90
CA ASP A 365 -40.01 38.20 15.77
C ASP A 365 -41.15 38.09 14.74
N LEU A 366 -40.99 38.82 13.63
CA LEU A 366 -41.54 38.48 12.32
C LEU A 366 -40.36 38.30 11.35
N VAL A 367 -40.55 37.34 10.44
CA VAL A 367 -39.85 37.09 9.16
C VAL A 367 -38.91 35.87 9.13
N ASP A 368 -39.44 34.83 8.46
CA ASP A 368 -38.84 33.83 7.56
C ASP A 368 -37.50 33.16 7.90
N GLU A 369 -37.47 31.83 7.89
CA GLU A 369 -36.90 31.09 6.74
C GLU A 369 -36.98 29.55 6.85
N PHE A 370 -37.27 28.96 5.69
CA PHE A 370 -36.90 27.64 5.16
C PHE A 370 -37.48 26.33 5.73
N LYS A 371 -38.54 25.89 5.03
CA LYS A 371 -38.69 24.54 4.43
C LYS A 371 -37.39 23.76 4.24
N TYR A 372 -37.34 22.52 4.72
CA TYR A 372 -37.21 21.28 3.92
C TYR A 372 -37.02 20.08 4.88
N ALA A 373 -38.08 19.32 5.12
CA ALA A 373 -37.98 17.93 5.56
C ALA A 373 -39.16 17.15 4.97
N ILE A 374 -38.83 16.35 3.97
CA ILE A 374 -39.73 15.54 3.16
C ILE A 374 -40.24 14.37 3.99
N PHE A 375 -41.56 14.33 4.12
CA PHE A 375 -42.46 13.18 4.10
C PHE A 375 -41.87 11.80 4.40
N THR A 376 -42.19 11.30 5.59
CA THR A 376 -42.38 9.88 5.88
C THR A 376 -43.88 9.56 5.83
N ALA A 377 -44.22 8.32 5.47
CA ALA A 377 -45.54 7.67 5.49
C ALA A 377 -46.36 7.69 4.19
N ARG A 378 -46.14 6.66 3.35
CA ARG A 378 -47.11 5.55 3.24
C ARG A 378 -46.42 4.26 2.84
#